data_AF-A0A942CM63-F1
#
_entry.id   AF-A0A942CM63-F1
#
_cell.length_a   1.000
_cell.length_b   1.000
_cell.length_c   1.000
_cell.angle_alpha   90.00
_cell.angle_beta   90.00
_cell.angle_gamma   90.00
#
_symmetry.space_group_name_H-M   'P 1'
#
loop_
_entity.id
_entity.type
_entity.pdbx_description
1 polymer ?
#
loop_
_entity_poly.entity_id
_entity_poly.type
_entity_poly.pdbx_seq_one_letter_code
_entity_poly.pdbx_strand_id
1 'polypeptide(L)'
;MELFGNYAGRAADLQPWLADAQINHDADLRLQYLAGLGLNEHAGDEIYREMLSYRAYPEDIFVASESTIDRLKAAMDGVRE
;
A
#
# COMPACT_ATOMS: atom_id res chain seq x y z
N MET A 1 -13.89 2.80 -13.70
CA MET A 1 -13.42 2.25 -12.41
C MET A 1 -12.14 1.49 -12.73
N GLU A 2 -11.01 1.96 -12.21
CA GLU A 2 -9.73 1.24 -12.35
C GLU A 2 -9.63 0.19 -11.24
N LEU A 3 -9.39 -1.07 -11.62
CA LEU A 3 -9.37 -2.20 -10.69
C LEU A 3 -8.33 -2.04 -9.56
N PHE A 4 -7.18 -1.46 -9.87
CA PHE A 4 -6.07 -1.28 -8.93
C PHE A 4 -5.96 0.14 -8.34
N GLY A 5 -6.93 1.03 -8.59
CA GLY A 5 -6.81 2.46 -8.26
C GLY A 5 -6.55 2.75 -6.77
N ASN A 6 -7.12 1.93 -5.87
CA ASN A 6 -6.89 2.01 -4.42
C ASN A 6 -6.21 0.75 -3.86
N TYR A 7 -5.58 -0.07 -4.71
CA TYR A 7 -4.91 -1.29 -4.28
C TYR A 7 -3.45 -1.00 -3.93
N ALA A 8 -3.15 -1.00 -2.63
CA ALA A 8 -1.83 -0.71 -2.08
C ALA A 8 -0.98 -1.97 -1.79
N GLY A 9 -1.47 -3.16 -2.15
CA GLY A 9 -0.82 -4.44 -1.85
C GLY A 9 -1.45 -5.18 -0.67
N ARG A 10 -0.84 -6.29 -0.26
CA ARG A 10 -1.25 -7.15 0.85
C ARG A 10 -0.35 -6.96 2.07
N ALA A 11 -0.78 -7.48 3.21
CA ALA A 11 0.02 -7.51 4.43
C ALA A 11 1.40 -8.17 4.23
N ALA A 12 1.48 -9.22 3.42
CA ALA A 12 2.75 -9.87 3.08
C ALA A 12 3.67 -8.95 2.26
N ASP A 13 3.11 -8.14 1.37
CA ASP A 13 3.87 -7.22 0.51
C ASP A 13 4.39 -6.04 1.33
N LEU A 14 3.58 -5.52 2.26
CA LEU A 14 3.92 -4.38 3.13
C LEU A 14 4.74 -4.76 4.37
N GLN A 15 5.01 -6.05 4.61
CA GLN A 15 5.79 -6.48 5.76
C GLN A 15 7.17 -5.78 5.84
N PRO A 16 7.94 -5.61 4.75
CA PRO A 16 9.22 -4.91 4.81
C PRO A 16 9.05 -3.41 5.14
N TRP A 17 8.01 -2.76 4.62
CA TRP A 17 7.69 -1.36 4.92
C TRP A 17 7.33 -1.12 6.39
N LEU A 18 6.83 -2.17 7.07
CA LEU A 18 6.46 -2.13 8.48
C LEU A 18 7.53 -2.74 9.41
N ALA A 19 8.69 -3.12 8.89
CA ALA A 19 9.67 -3.93 9.64
C ALA A 19 10.17 -3.25 10.93
N ASP A 20 10.26 -1.92 10.90
CA ASP A 20 10.72 -1.04 11.96
C ASP A 20 9.59 -0.18 12.56
N ALA A 21 8.34 -0.40 12.12
CA ALA A 21 7.18 0.29 12.66
C ALA A 21 6.90 -0.15 14.11
N GLN A 22 6.86 0.83 15.02
CA GLN A 22 6.49 0.57 16.41
C GLN A 22 4.99 0.28 16.53
N ILE A 23 4.64 -0.75 17.28
CA ILE A 23 3.25 -1.09 17.60
C ILE A 23 2.62 0.10 18.33
N ASN A 24 1.45 0.53 17.86
CA ASN A 24 0.64 1.53 18.55
C ASN A 24 -0.30 0.85 19.56
N HIS A 25 -0.31 1.35 20.80
CA HIS A 25 -1.25 0.92 21.83
C HIS A 25 -2.21 2.08 22.12
N ASP A 26 -3.49 1.96 21.76
CA ASP A 26 -4.44 3.08 21.80
C ASP A 26 -4.55 3.80 23.16
N ALA A 27 -4.20 3.13 24.26
CA ALA A 27 -4.17 3.69 25.60
C ALA A 27 -3.12 4.80 25.83
N ASP A 28 -2.04 4.85 25.04
CA ASP A 28 -0.98 5.86 25.16
C ASP A 28 -1.19 7.09 24.26
N LEU A 29 -2.23 7.06 23.41
CA LEU A 29 -2.57 8.11 22.44
C LEU A 29 -1.40 8.53 21.53
N ARG A 30 -0.41 7.65 21.31
CA ARG A 30 0.83 7.98 20.57
C ARG A 30 0.54 8.50 19.17
N LEU A 31 -0.32 7.82 18.40
CA LEU A 31 -0.65 8.27 17.05
C LEU A 31 -1.39 9.61 17.04
N GLN A 32 -2.29 9.88 17.99
CA GLN A 32 -2.96 11.20 18.08
C GLN A 32 -1.97 12.31 18.43
N TYR A 33 -1.03 12.04 19.33
CA TYR A 33 0.04 12.99 19.66
C TYR A 33 0.93 13.28 18.44
N LEU A 34 1.39 12.25 17.73
CA LEU A 34 2.19 12.39 16.51
C LEU A 34 1.41 13.11 15.40
N ALA A 35 0.12 12.82 15.23
CA ALA A 35 -0.75 13.51 14.29
C ALA A 35 -0.88 15.01 14.63
N GLY A 36 -0.91 15.37 15.91
CA GLY A 36 -0.88 16.77 16.35
C GLY A 36 0.43 17.48 16.02
N LEU A 37 1.57 16.80 16.17
CA LEU A 37 2.88 17.33 15.78
C LEU A 37 2.99 17.50 14.26
N GLY A 38 2.44 16.57 13.49
CA GLY A 38 2.44 16.57 12.03
C GLY A 38 1.27 17.33 11.38
N LEU A 39 0.51 18.14 12.12
CA LEU A 39 -0.74 18.76 11.64
C LEU A 39 -0.57 19.59 10.34
N ASN A 40 0.61 20.19 10.15
CA ASN A 40 0.94 21.01 8.98
C ASN A 40 1.86 20.27 7.98
N GLU A 41 2.09 18.97 8.18
CA GLU A 41 2.89 18.15 7.30
C GLU A 41 2.01 17.55 6.20
N HIS A 42 2.44 17.71 4.94
CA HIS A 42 1.73 17.21 3.76
C HIS A 42 2.52 16.08 3.09
N ALA A 43 2.91 15.06 3.87
CA ALA A 43 3.69 13.92 3.41
C ALA A 43 2.86 12.75 2.85
N GLY A 44 1.52 12.88 2.79
CA GLY A 44 0.61 11.79 2.40
C GLY A 44 0.94 11.18 1.04
N ASP A 45 1.24 12.00 0.04
CA ASP A 45 1.59 11.55 -1.32
C ASP A 45 2.92 10.79 -1.38
N GLU A 46 3.90 11.20 -0.57
CA GLU A 46 5.19 10.53 -0.47
C GLU A 46 5.04 9.18 0.23
N ILE A 47 4.37 9.17 1.38
CA ILE A 47 4.07 7.94 2.14
C ILE A 47 3.30 6.95 1.27
N TYR A 48 2.29 7.40 0.54
CA TYR A 48 1.50 6.51 -0.31
C TYR A 48 2.34 5.94 -1.47
N ARG A 49 3.18 6.74 -2.13
CA ARG A 49 4.08 6.25 -3.17
C ARG A 49 5.10 5.25 -2.64
N GLU A 50 5.60 5.47 -1.43
CA GLU A 50 6.50 4.52 -0.77
C GLU A 50 5.79 3.19 -0.52
N MET A 51 4.56 3.20 0.02
CA MET A 51 3.75 1.99 0.19
C MET A 51 3.55 1.24 -1.14
N LEU A 52 3.21 1.96 -2.22
CA LEU A 52 3.02 1.36 -3.54
C LEU A 52 4.30 0.73 -4.12
N SER A 53 5.49 1.14 -3.66
CA SER A 53 6.75 0.57 -4.13
C SER A 53 6.94 -0.90 -3.72
N TYR A 54 6.26 -1.33 -2.64
CA TYR A 54 6.31 -2.69 -2.10
C TYR A 54 5.24 -3.62 -2.68
N ARG A 55 4.19 -3.09 -3.31
CA ARG A 55 3.07 -3.92 -3.79
C ARG A 55 3.54 -4.92 -4.86
N ALA A 56 2.92 -6.10 -4.85
CA ALA A 56 3.14 -7.15 -5.83
C ALA A 56 1.81 -7.66 -6.39
N TYR A 57 1.88 -8.37 -7.53
CA TYR A 57 0.69 -8.93 -8.14
C TYR A 57 0.15 -10.06 -7.24
N PRO A 58 -1.14 -10.05 -6.87
CA PRO A 58 -1.70 -11.10 -6.03
C PRO A 58 -2.01 -12.35 -6.88
N GLU A 59 -1.03 -13.25 -6.99
CA GLU A 59 -1.12 -14.48 -7.77
C GLU A 59 -2.29 -15.41 -7.36
N ASP A 60 -2.84 -15.23 -6.15
CA ASP A 60 -3.86 -16.08 -5.54
C ASP A 60 -5.28 -15.49 -5.50
N ILE A 61 -5.48 -14.25 -5.96
CA ILE A 61 -6.78 -13.56 -5.87
C ILE A 61 -7.62 -13.72 -7.14
N PHE A 62 -6.98 -13.82 -8.31
CA PHE A 62 -7.68 -13.84 -9.59
C PHE A 62 -7.69 -15.23 -10.22
N VAL A 63 -8.88 -15.68 -10.63
CA VAL A 63 -9.06 -16.88 -11.46
C VAL A 63 -9.56 -16.43 -12.83
N ALA A 64 -8.70 -16.53 -13.84
CA ALA A 64 -9.00 -16.11 -15.21
C ALA A 64 -8.14 -16.89 -16.23
N SER A 65 -8.37 -16.65 -17.53
CA SER A 65 -7.49 -17.15 -18.58
C SER A 65 -6.09 -16.52 -18.45
N GLU A 66 -5.04 -17.22 -18.93
CA GLU A 66 -3.66 -16.71 -18.95
C GLU A 66 -3.58 -15.30 -19.57
N SER A 67 -4.21 -15.11 -20.73
CA SER A 67 -4.28 -13.80 -21.41
C SER A 67 -4.96 -12.69 -20.60
N THR A 68 -5.82 -13.04 -19.65
CA THR A 68 -6.45 -12.07 -18.75
C THR A 68 -5.54 -11.77 -17.56
N ILE A 69 -4.86 -12.77 -17.01
CA ILE A 69 -3.84 -12.59 -15.97
C ILE A 69 -2.72 -11.67 -16.47
N ASP A 70 -2.23 -11.86 -17.70
CA ASP A 70 -1.19 -10.99 -18.28
C ASP A 70 -1.65 -9.53 -18.38
N ARG A 71 -2.91 -9.30 -18.79
CA ARG A 71 -3.50 -7.95 -18.81
C ARG A 71 -3.62 -7.36 -17.40
N LEU A 72 -3.94 -8.17 -16.40
CA LEU A 72 -4.02 -7.70 -15.01
C LEU A 72 -2.64 -7.35 -14.46
N LYS A 73 -1.60 -8.14 -14.75
CA LYS A 73 -0.21 -7.84 -14.38
C LYS A 73 0.25 -6.51 -15.01
N ALA A 74 0.08 -6.37 -16.33
CA ALA A 74 0.41 -5.14 -17.05
C ALA A 74 -0.37 -3.92 -16.54
N ALA A 75 -1.66 -4.08 -16.22
CA ALA A 75 -2.47 -3.00 -15.66
C ALA A 75 -2.00 -2.56 -14.27
N MET A 76 -1.39 -3.44 -13.48
CA MET A 76 -0.85 -3.08 -12.17
C MET A 76 0.51 -2.39 -12.26
N ASP A 77 1.34 -2.79 -13.23
CA ASP A 77 2.64 -2.17 -13.50
C ASP A 77 2.49 -0.74 -14.04
N GLY A 78 1.52 -0.51 -14.93
CA GLY A 78 1.22 0.83 -15.45
C GLY A 78 0.67 1.82 -14.41
N VAL A 79 0.26 1.36 -13.22
CA VAL A 79 -0.14 2.22 -12.08
C VAL A 79 1.08 2.58 -11.21
N ARG A 80 2.29 2.11 -11.53
CA ARG A 80 3.50 2.31 -10.71
C ARG A 80 4.29 3.58 -11.09
N GLU A 81 3.97 4.20 -12.23
CA GLU A 81 4.48 5.51 -12.70
C GLU A 81 3.62 6.67 -12.18
#